data_AF-A0A933REF5-F1
#
_entry.id   AF-A0A933REF5-F1
#
_cell.length_a   1.000
_cell.length_b   1.000
_cell.length_c   1.000
_cell.angle_alpha   90.00
_cell.angle_beta   90.00
_cell.angle_gamma   90.00
#
_symmetry.space_group_name_H-M   'P 1'
#
loop_
_entity.id
_entity.type
_entity.pdbx_description
1 polymer ?
#
loop_
_entity_poly.entity_id
_entity_poly.type
_entity_poly.pdbx_seq_one_letter_code
_entity_poly.pdbx_strand_id
1 'polypeptide(L)' 'MSIAVELADLGTTLEQYPWGYLVTVADDQQARVLAVSTRFGGGVFTADAGRSARANAAAHPSVTLVFPPASGTEYSL' A
#
# COMPACT_ATOMS: atom_id res chain seq x y z
N MET A 1 -13.91 13.80 0.66
CA MET A 1 -14.93 12.74 0.79
C MET A 1 -14.19 11.41 0.70
N SER A 2 -14.46 10.47 1.60
CA SER A 2 -14.02 9.08 1.47
C SER A 2 -15.21 8.22 1.06
N ILE A 3 -14.95 7.16 0.30
CA ILE A 3 -15.93 6.12 0.04
C ILE A 3 -15.63 4.97 0.98
N ALA A 4 -16.63 4.51 1.73
CA ALA A 4 -16.48 3.35 2.60
C ALA A 4 -16.34 2.10 1.73
N VAL A 5 -15.31 1.30 2.01
CA VAL A 5 -15.11 -0.04 1.45
C VAL A 5 -15.12 -0.99 2.63
N GLU A 6 -16.07 -1.93 2.64
CA GLU A 6 -16.15 -2.95 3.67
C GLU A 6 -14.98 -3.92 3.55
N LEU A 7 -14.47 -4.41 4.68
CA LEU A 7 -13.32 -5.33 4.67
C LEU A 7 -13.61 -6.62 3.90
N ALA A 8 -14.87 -7.05 3.84
CA ALA A 8 -15.30 -8.21 3.06
C ALA A 8 -15.15 -7.98 1.54
N ASP A 9 -15.28 -6.73 1.09
CA ASP A 9 -15.24 -6.33 -0.32
C ASP A 9 -13.86 -5.82 -0.75
N LEU A 10 -12.91 -5.71 0.19
CA LEU A 10 -11.58 -5.16 -0.05
C LEU A 10 -10.84 -5.92 -1.17
N GLY A 11 -10.91 -7.25 -1.18
CA GLY A 11 -10.24 -8.07 -2.19
C GLY A 11 -10.73 -7.75 -3.62
N THR A 12 -12.05 -7.73 -3.81
CA THR A 12 -12.65 -7.39 -5.11
C THR A 12 -12.40 -5.92 -5.49
N THR A 13 -12.40 -5.02 -4.52
CA THR A 13 -12.11 -3.60 -4.78
C THR A 13 -10.67 -3.40 -5.25
N LEU A 14 -9.71 -4.12 -4.66
CA LEU A 14 -8.29 -4.08 -5.03
C LEU A 14 -8.01 -4.56 -6.46
N GLU A 15 -8.90 -5.34 -7.08
CA GLU A 15 -8.74 -5.77 -8.49
C GLU A 15 -8.67 -4.58 -9.47
N GLN A 16 -9.21 -3.42 -9.07
CA GLN A 16 -9.19 -2.18 -9.85
C GLN A 16 -7.86 -1.42 -9.72
N TYR A 17 -6.99 -1.81 -8.77
CA TYR A 17 -5.75 -1.13 -8.43
C TYR A 17 -4.54 -2.02 -8.73
N PRO A 18 -3.91 -1.89 -9.91
CA PRO A 18 -2.84 -2.80 -10.34
C PRO A 18 -1.54 -2.69 -9.54
N TRP A 19 -1.38 -1.63 -8.75
CA TRP A 19 -0.21 -1.35 -7.91
C TRP A 19 -0.59 -0.38 -6.79
N GLY A 20 0.28 -0.28 -5.78
CA GLY A 20 0.12 0.68 -4.68
C GLY A 20 1.45 1.32 -4.27
N TYR A 21 1.39 2.43 -3.55
CA TYR A 21 2.52 3.05 -2.89
C TYR A 21 2.70 2.48 -1.49
N LEU A 22 3.84 1.83 -1.25
CA LEU A 22 4.30 1.50 0.09
C LEU A 22 5.01 2.71 0.69
N VAL A 23 4.48 3.20 1.80
CA VAL A 23 5.06 4.27 2.59
C VAL A 23 5.68 3.65 3.84
N THR A 24 7.00 3.82 3.97
CA THR A 24 7.77 3.42 5.16
C THR A 24 8.42 4.64 5.79
N VAL A 25 8.81 4.54 7.06
CA VAL A 25 9.57 5.58 7.77
C VAL A 25 10.99 5.10 7.97
N ALA A 26 11.98 5.92 7.59
CA ALA A 26 13.39 5.66 7.85
C ALA A 26 13.80 6.18 9.24
N ASP A 27 14.99 5.79 9.73
CA ASP A 27 15.48 6.18 11.06
C ASP A 27 15.70 7.69 11.22
N ASP A 28 15.88 8.41 10.12
CA ASP A 28 15.92 9.88 10.08
C ASP A 28 14.52 10.52 10.15
N GLN A 29 13.49 9.73 10.46
CA GLN A 29 12.08 10.10 10.54
C GLN A 29 11.51 10.63 9.21
N GLN A 30 12.17 10.38 8.08
CA GLN A 30 11.65 10.73 6.77
C GLN A 30 10.81 9.60 6.17
N ALA A 31 9.68 9.98 5.58
CA ALA A 31 8.88 9.07 4.79
C ALA A 31 9.62 8.68 3.50
N ARG A 32 9.58 7.39 3.18
CA ARG A 32 10.08 6.81 1.93
C ARG A 32 8.92 6.14 1.21
N VAL A 33 8.71 6.52 -0.03
CA VAL A 33 7.58 6.05 -0.85
C VAL A 33 8.11 5.23 -2.02
N LEU A 34 7.55 4.04 -2.23
CA LEU A 34 7.90 3.15 -3.33
C LEU A 34 6.61 2.60 -3.98
N ALA A 35 6.51 2.68 -5.31
CA ALA A 35 5.47 1.96 -6.03
C ALA A 35 5.79 0.47 -6.06
N VAL A 36 4.84 -0.36 -5.65
CA VAL A 36 4.95 -1.82 -5.56
C VAL A 36 3.72 -2.49 -6.16
N SER A 37 3.93 -3.61 -6.84
CA SER A 37 2.84 -4.55 -7.11
C SER A 37 2.45 -5.22 -5.80
N THR A 38 1.16 -5.26 -5.49
CA THR A 38 0.63 -5.90 -4.28
C THR A 38 -0.25 -7.08 -4.64
N ARG A 39 -0.30 -8.07 -3.77
CA ARG A 39 -1.28 -9.16 -3.80
C ARG A 39 -1.95 -9.21 -2.44
N PHE A 40 -3.27 -9.27 -2.41
CA PHE A 40 -4.06 -9.40 -1.20
C PHE A 40 -4.74 -10.77 -1.15
N GLY A 41 -4.56 -11.48 -0.04
CA GLY A 41 -5.18 -12.79 0.16
C GLY A 41 -5.13 -13.22 1.62
N GLY A 42 -6.21 -13.81 2.12
CA GLY A 42 -6.30 -14.27 3.51
C GLY A 42 -6.11 -13.16 4.54
N GLY A 43 -6.48 -11.91 4.21
CA GLY A 43 -6.29 -10.75 5.09
C GLY A 43 -4.86 -10.20 5.12
N VAL A 44 -3.97 -10.68 4.24
CA VAL A 44 -2.56 -10.32 4.21
C VAL A 44 -2.20 -9.69 2.87
N PHE A 45 -1.49 -8.57 2.91
CA PHE A 45 -0.82 -8.01 1.75
C PHE A 45 0.58 -8.60 1.59
N THR A 46 0.93 -8.95 0.36
CA THR A 46 2.29 -9.33 -0.03
C THR A 46 2.74 -8.44 -1.19
N ALA A 47 3.98 -7.99 -1.14
CA ALA A 47 4.55 -7.13 -2.16
C ALA A 47 6.06 -7.35 -2.25
N ASP A 48 6.62 -7.21 -3.45
CA ASP A 48 8.06 -7.22 -3.64
C ASP A 48 8.63 -5.85 -3.27
N ALA A 49 9.51 -5.81 -2.27
CA ALA A 49 10.11 -4.59 -1.76
C ALA A 49 11.64 -4.66 -1.79
N GLY A 50 12.26 -3.54 -2.15
CA GLY A 50 13.71 -3.39 -2.14
C GLY A 50 14.32 -3.47 -0.74
N ARG A 51 15.65 -3.64 -0.67
CA ARG A 51 16.40 -3.80 0.60
C ARG A 51 16.07 -2.72 1.63
N SER A 52 16.09 -1.44 1.24
CA SER A 52 15.86 -0.33 2.17
C SER A 52 14.42 -0.28 2.69
N ALA A 53 13.43 -0.52 1.83
CA ALA A 53 12.02 -0.56 2.25
C ALA A 53 11.76 -1.69 3.25
N ARG A 54 12.36 -2.89 3.02
CA ARG A 54 12.29 -4.00 3.98
C ARG A 54 12.98 -3.68 5.30
N ALA A 55 14.14 -3.01 5.26
CA ALA A 55 14.84 -2.60 6.47
C ALA A 55 14.01 -1.58 7.28
N ASN A 56 13.43 -0.58 6.61
CA ASN A 56 12.54 0.39 7.25
C ASN A 56 11.31 -0.29 7.86
N ALA A 57 10.64 -1.18 7.14
CA ALA A 57 9.48 -1.90 7.64
C ALA A 57 9.81 -2.86 8.80
N ALA A 58 11.04 -3.37 8.88
CA ALA A 58 11.49 -4.18 10.01
C ALA A 58 11.78 -3.33 11.26
N ALA A 59 12.34 -2.13 11.08
CA ALA A 59 12.63 -1.20 12.18
C ALA A 59 11.36 -0.47 12.67
N HIS A 60 10.48 -0.10 11.74
CA HIS A 60 9.24 0.66 11.95
C HIS A 60 8.07 -0.09 11.29
N PRO A 61 7.44 -1.04 12.00
CA PRO A 61 6.48 -2.00 11.40
C PRO A 61 5.13 -1.39 11.00
N SER A 62 4.79 -0.22 11.52
CA SER A 62 3.61 0.53 11.08
C SER A 62 3.89 1.19 9.73
N VAL A 63 3.44 0.53 8.67
CA VAL A 63 3.56 1.01 7.27
C VAL A 63 2.19 1.35 6.70
N THR A 64 2.17 2.17 5.65
CA THR A 64 0.94 2.52 4.93
C THR A 64 1.03 2.05 3.49
N LEU A 65 -0.08 1.51 2.97
CA LEU A 65 -0.29 1.31 1.55
C LEU A 65 -1.33 2.33 1.05
N VAL A 66 -1.08 2.89 -0.13
CA VAL A 66 -2.02 3.78 -0.81
C VAL A 66 -2.20 3.27 -2.24
N PHE A 67 -3.42 3.12 -2.69
CA PHE A 67 -3.76 2.58 -4.00
C PHE A 67 -4.34 3.70 -4.87
N PRO A 68 -3.51 4.33 -5.71
CA PRO A 68 -3.98 5.39 -6.58
C PRO A 68 -4.79 4.81 -7.75
N PRO A 69 -5.85 5.49 -8.18
CA PRO A 69 -6.56 5.12 -9.39
C PRO A 69 -5.71 5.40 -10.64
N ALA A 70 -6.00 4.69 -11.73
CA ALA A 70 -5.23 4.80 -12.97
C ALA A 70 -5.34 6.19 -13.63
N SER A 71 -6.50 6.85 -13.54
CA SER A 71 -6.78 8.13 -14.18
C SER A 71 -6.42 9.35 -13.33
N GLY A 72 -6.23 9.16 -12.02
CA GLY A 72 -5.99 10.23 -11.04
C GLY A 72 -7.21 11.09 -10.72
N THR A 73 -8.38 10.83 -11.30
CA THR A 73 -9.62 11.57 -11.03
C THR A 73 -10.60 10.82 -10.13
N GLU A 74 -10.41 9.51 -9.97
CA GLU A 74 -11.17 8.68 -9.04
C GLU A 74 -10.61 8.78 -7.61
N TYR A 75 -11.22 8.06 -6.67
CA TYR A 75 -10.73 7.98 -5.30
C TYR A 75 -9.58 6.97 -5.18
N SER A 76 -8.60 7.26 -4.32
CA SER A 76 -7.63 6.26 -3.88
C SER A 76 -8.22 5.36 -2.80
N LEU A 77 -7.72 4.13 -2.74
CA LEU A 77 -7.96 3.21 -1.63
C LEU A 77 -6.79 3.23 -0.64
#